data_AF-A0A964QMV6-F1
#
_entry.id   AF-A0A964QMV6-F1
#
_cell.length_a   1.000
_cell.length_b   1.000
_cell.length_c   1.000
_cell.angle_alpha   90.00
_cell.angle_beta   90.00
_cell.angle_gamma   90.00
#
_symmetry.space_group_name_H-M   'P 1'
#
loop_
_entity.id
_entity.type
_entity.pdbx_description
1 polymer ?
#
loop_
_entity_poly.entity_id
_entity_poly.type
_entity_poly.pdbx_seq_one_letter_code
_entity_poly.pdbx_strand_id
1 'polypeptide(L)'
;MPKARWFLLLLLTALLLDHHAVRLIMALAVGQRGLGEAWAETFADFSLDRYLFFTLFRFFPYSMLVLAVLRMARSPWRQAGLPVLLGGLAGIAAFLAWGSWEALLPIYTGQHPEITPAFALLFLSVGAVPVGALGALAGYWVLLALNSRSRHRA
;
A
#
# COMPACT_ATOMS: atom_id res chain seq x y z
N MET A 1 5.03 24.60 -3.62
CA MET A 1 5.92 23.42 -3.48
C MET A 1 5.75 22.54 -2.22
N PRO A 2 4.88 22.79 -1.22
CA PRO A 2 4.76 21.88 -0.07
C PRO A 2 3.99 20.58 -0.37
N LYS A 3 2.98 20.62 -1.25
CA LYS A 3 2.12 19.47 -1.59
C LYS A 3 2.90 18.29 -2.21
N ALA A 4 3.90 18.58 -3.05
CA ALA A 4 4.74 17.55 -3.68
C ALA A 4 5.65 16.83 -2.67
N ARG A 5 6.15 17.55 -1.65
CA ARG A 5 6.99 16.97 -0.58
C ARG A 5 6.18 16.03 0.31
N TRP A 6 4.98 16.45 0.75
CA TRP A 6 4.08 15.60 1.52
C TRP A 6 3.64 14.36 0.76
N PHE A 7 3.42 14.49 -0.56
CA PHE A 7 3.10 13.36 -1.40
C PHE A 7 4.28 12.38 -1.55
N LEU A 8 5.48 12.89 -1.81
CA LEU A 8 6.68 12.04 -1.87
C LEU A 8 6.89 11.31 -0.53
N LEU A 9 6.67 11.99 0.59
CA LEU A 9 6.72 11.37 1.91
C LEU A 9 5.68 10.27 2.05
N LEU A 10 4.42 10.48 1.65
CA LEU A 10 3.39 9.43 1.68
C LEU A 10 3.73 8.23 0.80
N LEU A 11 4.27 8.48 -0.40
CA LEU A 11 4.70 7.44 -1.32
C LEU A 11 5.87 6.63 -0.73
N LEU A 12 6.87 7.31 -0.17
CA LEU A 12 8.00 6.69 0.50
C LEU A 12 7.55 5.91 1.72
N THR A 13 6.67 6.48 2.56
CA THR A 13 6.11 5.77 3.72
C THR A 13 5.34 4.54 3.28
N ALA A 14 4.52 4.60 2.23
CA ALA A 14 3.78 3.45 1.71
C ALA A 14 4.72 2.38 1.10
N LEU A 15 5.79 2.81 0.43
CA LEU A 15 6.80 1.92 -0.14
C LEU A 15 7.66 1.23 0.95
N LEU A 16 8.00 1.98 2.00
CA LEU A 16 8.81 1.54 3.13
C LEU A 16 7.98 0.83 4.20
N LEU A 17 6.65 0.93 4.14
CA LEU A 17 5.73 0.10 4.93
C LEU A 17 5.88 -1.34 4.44
N ASP A 18 6.81 -2.02 5.10
CA ASP A 18 7.22 -3.35 4.72
C ASP A 18 6.45 -4.41 5.50
N HIS A 19 6.55 -5.66 5.03
CA HIS A 19 6.05 -6.84 5.73
C HIS A 19 6.59 -6.91 7.17
N HIS A 20 7.76 -6.34 7.48
CA HIS A 20 8.24 -6.18 8.86
C HIS A 20 7.31 -5.32 9.72
N ALA A 21 6.73 -4.23 9.19
CA ALA A 21 5.78 -3.42 9.95
C ALA A 21 4.51 -4.21 10.27
N VAL A 22 3.99 -4.96 9.28
CA VAL A 22 2.83 -5.84 9.47
C VAL A 22 3.17 -6.97 10.45
N ARG A 23 4.34 -7.59 10.32
CA ARG A 23 4.83 -8.65 11.21
C ARG A 23 4.97 -8.17 12.65
N LEU A 24 5.47 -6.95 12.86
CA LEU A 24 5.57 -6.33 14.19
C LEU A 24 4.18 -6.12 14.80
N ILE A 25 3.23 -5.57 14.03
CA ILE A 25 1.86 -5.39 14.50
C ILE A 25 1.21 -6.75 14.81
N MET A 26 1.44 -7.77 13.99
CA MET A 26 0.92 -9.12 14.23
C MET A 26 1.52 -9.77 15.48
N ALA A 27 2.83 -9.64 15.70
CA ALA A 27 3.48 -10.15 16.91
C ALA A 27 2.87 -9.53 18.17
N LEU A 28 2.58 -8.23 18.15
CA LEU A 28 1.94 -7.51 19.25
C LEU A 28 0.47 -7.89 19.42
N ALA A 29 -0.31 -7.86 18.33
CA ALA A 29 -1.77 -7.96 18.38
C ALA A 29 -2.28 -9.41 18.41
N VAL A 30 -1.64 -10.32 17.67
CA VAL A 30 -2.05 -11.72 17.51
C VAL A 30 -1.13 -12.63 18.31
N GLY A 31 0.19 -12.44 18.18
CA GLY A 31 1.19 -13.23 18.91
C GLY A 31 1.27 -12.94 20.41
N GLN A 32 0.57 -11.89 20.89
CA GLN A 32 0.57 -11.44 22.29
C GLN A 32 1.99 -11.27 22.87
N ARG A 33 2.94 -10.89 22.02
CA ARG A 33 4.34 -10.68 22.40
C ARG A 33 4.53 -9.31 23.06
N GLY A 34 5.44 -9.22 24.02
CA GLY A 34 5.92 -7.93 24.52
C GLY A 34 6.68 -7.16 23.43
N LEU A 35 6.76 -5.83 23.52
CA LEU A 35 7.39 -4.98 22.49
C LEU A 35 8.82 -5.40 22.15
N GLY A 36 9.64 -5.72 23.16
CA GLY A 36 11.03 -6.15 22.96
C GLY A 36 11.13 -7.49 22.22
N GLU A 37 10.27 -8.46 22.59
CA GLU A 37 10.21 -9.77 21.94
C GLU A 37 9.70 -9.66 20.50
N ALA A 38 8.64 -8.89 20.28
CA ALA A 38 8.06 -8.63 18.97
C ALA A 38 9.09 -7.98 18.02
N TRP A 39 9.88 -7.03 18.54
CA TRP A 39 10.95 -6.40 17.78
C TRP A 39 12.06 -7.40 17.42
N ALA A 40 12.57 -8.15 18.41
CA ALA A 40 13.61 -9.14 18.19
C ALA A 40 13.17 -10.20 17.17
N GLU A 41 11.94 -10.71 17.28
CA GLU A 41 11.38 -11.72 16.37
C GLU A 41 11.18 -11.16 14.95
N THR A 42 10.66 -9.93 14.83
CA THR A 42 10.38 -9.32 13.53
C THR A 42 11.64 -9.12 12.69
N PHE A 43 12.74 -8.76 13.35
CA PHE A 43 14.00 -8.40 12.71
C PHE A 43 15.10 -9.47 12.84
N ALA A 44 14.82 -10.61 13.49
CA ALA A 44 15.78 -11.71 13.63
C ALA A 44 16.35 -12.18 12.29
N ASP A 45 15.49 -12.24 11.27
CA ASP A 45 15.85 -12.67 9.90
C ASP A 45 16.03 -11.51 8.93
N PHE A 46 16.20 -10.28 9.42
CA PHE A 46 16.38 -9.14 8.54
C PHE A 46 17.62 -9.32 7.66
N SER A 47 17.44 -9.15 6.36
CA SER A 47 18.52 -9.10 5.38
C SER A 47 18.23 -7.94 4.45
N LEU A 48 19.21 -7.05 4.27
CA LEU A 48 19.07 -5.89 3.41
C LEU A 48 18.76 -6.30 1.97
N ASP A 49 19.38 -7.38 1.47
CA ASP A 49 19.15 -7.87 0.10
C ASP A 49 17.70 -8.33 -0.09
N ARG A 50 17.17 -9.10 0.87
CA ARG A 50 15.76 -9.53 0.85
C ARG A 50 14.82 -8.33 0.92
N TYR A 51 15.10 -7.40 1.83
CA TYR A 51 14.32 -6.17 1.97
C TYR A 51 14.24 -5.40 0.66
N LEU A 52 15.40 -5.08 0.07
CA LEU A 52 15.48 -4.33 -1.19
C LEU A 52 14.80 -5.07 -2.34
N PHE A 53 14.95 -6.39 -2.43
CA PHE A 53 14.27 -7.20 -3.43
C PHE A 53 12.74 -7.07 -3.33
N PHE A 54 12.15 -7.25 -2.15
CA PHE A 54 10.70 -7.09 -1.98
C PHE A 54 10.23 -5.65 -2.17
N THR A 55 11.02 -4.66 -1.74
CA THR A 55 10.72 -3.25 -1.97
C THR A 55 10.66 -2.91 -3.46
N LEU A 56 11.53 -3.48 -4.29
CA LEU A 56 11.48 -3.29 -5.75
C LEU A 56 10.18 -3.83 -6.37
N PHE A 57 9.68 -4.97 -5.91
CA PHE A 57 8.39 -5.49 -6.37
C PHE A 57 7.24 -4.60 -5.93
N ARG A 58 7.26 -4.11 -4.68
CA ARG A 58 6.25 -3.15 -4.21
C ARG A 58 6.32 -1.81 -4.91
N PHE A 59 7.48 -1.40 -5.42
CA PHE A 59 7.60 -0.18 -6.20
C PHE A 59 6.77 -0.23 -7.49
N PHE A 60 6.55 -1.42 -8.05
CA PHE A 60 5.83 -1.59 -9.31
C PHE A 60 4.42 -0.96 -9.33
N PRO A 61 3.48 -1.31 -8.42
CA PRO A 61 2.15 -0.70 -8.41
C PRO A 61 2.17 0.82 -8.19
N TYR A 62 3.10 1.33 -7.36
CA TYR A 62 3.26 2.76 -7.15
C TYR A 62 3.77 3.48 -8.40
N SER A 63 4.72 2.87 -9.13
CA SER A 63 5.27 3.45 -10.37
C SER A 63 4.18 3.57 -11.45
N MET A 64 3.32 2.56 -11.58
CA MET A 64 2.19 2.59 -12.51
C MET A 64 1.20 3.70 -12.16
N LEU A 65 0.87 3.87 -10.88
CA LEU A 65 -0.01 4.95 -10.42
C LEU A 65 0.59 6.34 -10.70
N VAL A 66 1.89 6.53 -10.43
CA VAL A 66 2.58 7.80 -10.71
C VAL A 66 2.57 8.10 -12.21
N LEU A 67 2.88 7.12 -13.07
CA LEU A 67 2.85 7.29 -14.52
C LEU A 67 1.44 7.66 -15.01
N ALA A 68 0.39 7.02 -14.49
CA ALA A 68 -0.99 7.34 -14.83
C ALA A 68 -1.32 8.80 -14.49
N VAL A 69 -0.96 9.26 -13.30
CA VAL A 69 -1.23 10.63 -12.84
C VAL A 69 -0.39 11.67 -13.61
N LEU A 70 0.86 11.38 -13.92
CA LEU A 70 1.70 12.23 -14.78
C LEU A 70 1.11 12.38 -16.19
N ARG A 71 0.53 11.31 -16.74
CA ARG A 71 -0.16 11.36 -18.04
C ARG A 71 -1.44 12.19 -17.94
N MET A 72 -2.22 12.04 -16.87
CA MET A 72 -3.43 12.84 -16.62
C MET A 72 -3.13 14.32 -16.43
N ALA A 73 -1.99 14.69 -15.85
CA ALA A 73 -1.59 16.07 -15.65
C ALA A 73 -1.48 16.88 -16.96
N ARG A 74 -1.22 16.20 -18.09
CA ARG A 74 -1.17 16.80 -19.44
C ARG A 74 -2.51 16.72 -20.20
N SER A 75 -3.58 16.29 -19.53
CA SER A 75 -4.90 16.07 -20.13
C SER A 75 -5.95 17.04 -19.57
N PRO A 76 -7.15 17.12 -20.18
CA PRO A 76 -8.30 17.85 -19.61
C PRO A 76 -8.66 17.39 -18.18
N TRP A 77 -8.32 16.15 -17.84
CA TRP A 77 -8.58 15.51 -16.54
C TRP A 77 -7.59 15.89 -15.43
N ARG A 78 -6.71 16.89 -15.66
CA ARG A 78 -5.67 17.30 -14.68
C ARG A 78 -6.21 17.60 -13.28
N GLN A 79 -7.45 18.06 -13.18
CA GLN A 79 -8.13 18.41 -11.92
C GLN A 79 -8.40 17.17 -11.04
N ALA A 80 -8.55 16.01 -11.69
CA ALA A 80 -8.74 14.73 -11.02
C ALA A 80 -7.43 14.08 -10.55
N GLY A 81 -6.28 14.63 -10.90
CA GLY A 81 -4.98 14.00 -10.63
C GLY A 81 -4.74 13.71 -9.15
N LEU A 82 -5.04 14.65 -8.25
CA LEU A 82 -4.83 14.45 -6.81
C LEU A 82 -5.81 13.42 -6.21
N PRO A 83 -7.14 13.50 -6.44
CA PRO A 83 -8.06 12.47 -5.96
C PRO A 83 -7.76 11.06 -6.48
N VAL A 84 -7.44 10.92 -7.77
CA VAL A 84 -7.03 9.64 -8.39
C VAL A 84 -5.78 9.09 -7.73
N LEU A 85 -4.78 9.95 -7.50
CA LEU A 85 -3.53 9.58 -6.84
C LEU A 85 -3.76 9.10 -5.41
N LEU A 86 -4.53 9.84 -4.61
CA LEU A 86 -4.80 9.50 -3.21
C LEU A 86 -5.63 8.22 -3.10
N GLY A 87 -6.68 8.09 -3.92
CA GLY A 87 -7.50 6.89 -3.97
C GLY A 87 -6.68 5.67 -4.38
N GLY A 88 -5.83 5.80 -5.40
CA GLY A 88 -4.97 4.70 -5.84
C GLY A 88 -3.94 4.31 -4.80
N LEU A 89 -3.32 5.28 -4.13
CA LEU A 89 -2.37 5.04 -3.05
C LEU A 89 -3.04 4.28 -1.90
N ALA A 90 -4.25 4.71 -1.51
CA ALA A 90 -5.03 4.06 -0.46
C ALA A 90 -5.41 2.62 -0.84
N GLY A 91 -5.83 2.39 -2.08
CA GLY A 91 -6.15 1.04 -2.58
C GLY A 91 -4.94 0.10 -2.55
N ILE A 92 -3.79 0.56 -3.07
CA ILE A 92 -2.53 -0.21 -3.03
C ILE A 92 -2.14 -0.52 -1.59
N ALA A 93 -2.09 0.50 -0.72
CA ALA A 93 -1.67 0.34 0.67
C ALA A 93 -2.59 -0.61 1.45
N ALA A 94 -3.91 -0.48 1.29
CA ALA A 94 -4.89 -1.34 1.95
C ALA A 94 -4.74 -2.80 1.50
N PHE A 95 -4.59 -3.04 0.19
CA PHE A 95 -4.42 -4.39 -0.34
C PHE A 95 -3.11 -5.04 0.11
N LEU A 96 -2.01 -4.30 0.09
CA LEU A 96 -0.71 -4.81 0.54
C LEU A 96 -0.71 -5.09 2.05
N ALA A 97 -1.33 -4.22 2.85
CA ALA A 97 -1.45 -4.43 4.29
C ALA A 97 -2.33 -5.66 4.61
N TRP A 98 -3.52 -5.73 4.00
CA TRP A 98 -4.43 -6.86 4.14
C TRP A 98 -3.78 -8.18 3.70
N GLY A 99 -3.22 -8.21 2.49
CA GLY A 99 -2.59 -9.41 1.97
C GLY A 99 -1.38 -9.85 2.78
N SER A 100 -0.56 -8.91 3.26
CA SER A 100 0.57 -9.23 4.13
C SER A 100 0.10 -9.79 5.47
N TRP A 101 -1.02 -9.29 6.00
CA TRP A 101 -1.63 -9.81 7.22
C TRP A 101 -2.07 -11.25 7.04
N GLU A 102 -2.86 -11.54 6.00
CA GLU A 102 -3.31 -12.90 5.68
C GLU A 102 -2.15 -13.87 5.43
N ALA A 103 -1.09 -13.41 4.75
CA ALA A 103 0.09 -14.22 4.49
C ALA A 103 0.91 -14.54 5.76
N LEU A 104 0.87 -13.67 6.77
CA LEU A 104 1.64 -13.81 8.00
C LEU A 104 0.83 -14.42 9.15
N LEU A 105 -0.50 -14.36 9.10
CA LEU A 105 -1.39 -14.91 10.12
C LEU A 105 -1.10 -16.37 10.49
N PRO A 106 -0.86 -17.30 9.53
CA PRO A 106 -0.56 -18.69 9.86
C PRO A 106 0.64 -18.89 10.78
N ILE A 107 1.61 -17.97 10.77
CA ILE A 107 2.80 -18.00 11.64
C ILE A 107 2.40 -17.90 13.12
N TYR A 108 1.32 -17.17 13.42
CA TYR A 108 0.89 -16.89 14.78
C TYR A 108 -0.31 -17.75 15.23
N THR A 109 -1.07 -18.32 14.30
CA THR A 109 -2.29 -19.11 14.59
C THR A 109 -2.09 -20.62 14.48
N GLY A 110 -0.91 -21.08 14.05
CA GLY A 110 -0.61 -22.51 13.86
C GLY A 110 -1.31 -23.13 12.65
N GLN A 111 -1.87 -22.30 11.76
CA GLN A 111 -2.44 -22.76 10.49
C GLN A 111 -1.31 -23.13 9.51
N HIS A 112 -1.57 -24.09 8.62
CA HIS A 112 -0.64 -24.41 7.54
C HIS A 112 -0.84 -23.44 6.37
N PRO A 113 0.19 -22.66 5.97
CA PRO A 113 0.05 -21.75 4.84
C PRO A 113 0.00 -22.53 3.52
N GLU A 114 -0.94 -22.18 2.64
CA GLU A 114 -1.07 -22.77 1.30
C GLU A 114 0.07 -22.36 0.35
N ILE A 115 0.68 -21.19 0.59
CA ILE A 115 1.80 -20.64 -0.17
C ILE A 115 2.81 -20.06 0.83
N THR A 116 4.10 -20.17 0.54
CA THR A 116 5.12 -19.55 1.39
C THR A 116 4.92 -18.03 1.44
N PRO A 117 5.06 -17.41 2.63
CA PRO A 117 4.82 -15.96 2.80
C PRO A 117 5.64 -15.09 1.83
N ALA A 118 6.87 -15.50 1.51
CA ALA A 118 7.72 -14.84 0.54
C ALA A 118 7.09 -14.78 -0.87
N PHE A 119 6.54 -15.89 -1.36
CA PHE A 119 5.87 -15.92 -2.66
C PHE A 119 4.56 -15.12 -2.63
N ALA A 120 3.78 -15.21 -1.55
CA ALA A 120 2.56 -14.43 -1.38
C ALA A 120 2.84 -12.92 -1.52
N LEU A 121 3.89 -12.40 -0.89
CA LEU A 121 4.27 -10.98 -0.95
C LEU A 121 4.62 -10.50 -2.37
N LEU A 122 5.20 -11.35 -3.22
CA LEU A 122 5.46 -11.02 -4.62
C LEU A 122 4.17 -10.91 -5.43
N PHE A 123 3.28 -11.90 -5.29
CA PHE A 123 1.98 -11.88 -5.99
C PHE A 123 1.07 -10.75 -5.51
N LEU A 124 1.12 -10.40 -4.23
CA LEU A 124 0.40 -9.25 -3.68
C LEU A 124 0.83 -7.94 -4.34
N SER A 125 2.12 -7.79 -4.66
CA SER A 125 2.62 -6.59 -5.34
C SER A 125 2.04 -6.44 -6.76
N VAL A 126 1.86 -7.56 -7.48
CA VAL A 126 1.21 -7.57 -8.79
C VAL A 126 -0.30 -7.37 -8.66
N GLY A 127 -0.94 -8.06 -7.71
CA GLY A 127 -2.36 -7.93 -7.41
C GLY A 127 -2.77 -6.55 -6.88
N ALA A 128 -1.82 -5.78 -6.34
CA ALA A 128 -2.08 -4.42 -5.91
C ALA A 128 -2.33 -3.45 -7.08
N VAL A 129 -1.91 -3.78 -8.31
CA VAL A 129 -2.14 -2.92 -9.48
C VAL A 129 -3.65 -2.75 -9.78
N PRO A 130 -4.44 -3.82 -9.96
CA PRO A 130 -5.88 -3.67 -10.20
C PRO A 130 -6.60 -3.03 -9.01
N VAL A 131 -6.22 -3.35 -7.76
CA VAL A 131 -6.85 -2.74 -6.58
C VAL A 131 -6.49 -1.25 -6.45
N GLY A 132 -5.27 -0.88 -6.82
CA GLY A 132 -4.85 0.51 -6.97
C GLY A 132 -5.65 1.24 -8.03
N ALA A 133 -5.94 0.61 -9.17
CA ALA A 133 -6.80 1.18 -10.21
C ALA A 133 -8.23 1.39 -9.69
N LEU A 134 -8.79 0.44 -8.94
CA LEU A 134 -10.10 0.59 -8.31
C LEU A 134 -10.12 1.73 -7.29
N GLY A 135 -9.09 1.84 -6.45
CA GLY A 135 -8.93 2.95 -5.52
C GLY A 135 -8.84 4.30 -6.24
N ALA A 136 -8.09 4.35 -7.34
CA ALA A 136 -7.96 5.54 -8.17
C ALA A 136 -9.29 5.96 -8.81
N LEU A 137 -10.08 5.00 -9.29
CA LEU A 137 -11.45 5.22 -9.76
C LEU A 137 -12.34 5.76 -8.63
N ALA A 138 -12.29 5.16 -7.44
CA ALA A 138 -13.04 5.64 -6.29
C ALA A 138 -12.70 7.09 -5.94
N GLY A 139 -11.41 7.45 -5.95
CA GLY A 139 -10.96 8.83 -5.77
C GLY A 139 -11.54 9.79 -6.81
N TYR A 140 -11.60 9.37 -8.08
CA TYR A 140 -12.26 10.14 -9.14
C TYR A 140 -13.77 10.31 -8.90
N TRP A 141 -14.47 9.25 -8.50
CA TRP A 141 -15.90 9.30 -8.18
C TRP A 141 -16.20 10.25 -7.02
N VAL A 142 -15.36 10.26 -5.99
CA VAL A 142 -15.48 11.21 -4.87
C VAL A 142 -15.40 12.66 -5.37
N LEU A 143 -14.48 12.97 -6.28
CA LEU A 143 -14.40 14.31 -6.89
C LEU A 143 -15.70 14.68 -7.62
N LEU A 144 -16.24 13.77 -8.43
CA LEU A 144 -17.50 14.01 -9.14
C LEU A 144 -18.66 14.27 -8.18
N ALA A 145 -18.76 13.49 -7.10
CA ALA A 145 -19.79 13.65 -6.07
C ALA A 145 -19.66 14.99 -5.30
N LEU A 146 -18.44 15.48 -5.08
CA LEU A 146 -18.22 16.78 -4.45
C LEU A 146 -18.59 17.94 -5.40
N ASN A 147 -18.23 17.83 -6.69
CA ASN A 147 -18.53 18.84 -7.71
C ASN A 147 -20.01 18.90 -8.11
N SER A 148 -20.77 17.82 -7.95
CA SER A 148 -22.23 17.84 -8.14
C SER A 148 -22.93 18.54 -6.97
N ARG A 149 -22.47 18.31 -5.74
CA ARG A 149 -23.02 18.96 -4.54
C ARG A 149 -22.78 20.46 -4.51
N SER A 150 -21.64 20.94 -4.99
CA SER A 150 -21.36 22.39 -5.04
C SER A 150 -22.26 23.13 -6.03
N ARG A 151 -22.63 22.51 -7.15
CA ARG A 151 -23.52 23.10 -8.16
C ARG A 151 -24.98 23.22 -7.71
N HIS A 152 -25.43 22.39 -6.76
CA HIS A 152 -26.77 22.49 -6.18
C HIS A 152 -26.87 23.49 -5.02
N ARG A 153 -25.75 24.03 -4.54
CA ARG A 153 -25.71 25.00 -3.42
C ARG A 153 -25.43 26.44 -3.87
N ALA A 154 -25.13 26.65 -5.15
CA ALA A 154 -24.92 27.95 -5.78
C ALA A 154 -26.18 28.33 -6.56
#